data_AF-A0A258H2U8-F1
#
_entry.id   AF-A0A258H2U8-F1
#
_cell.length_a   1.000
_cell.length_b   1.000
_cell.length_c   1.000
_cell.angle_alpha   90.00
_cell.angle_beta   90.00
_cell.angle_gamma   90.00
#
_symmetry.space_group_name_H-M   'P 1'
#
loop_
_entity.id
_entity.type
_entity.pdbx_description
1 polymer ?
#
loop_
_entity_poly.entity_id
_entity_poly.type
_entity_poly.pdbx_seq_one_letter_code
_entity_poly.pdbx_strand_id
1 'polypeptide(L)'
;MTAPLGSKANPSKYDAYPNLAEDEPYFVIRAHDLLSSALVELHAYIGAGQSGAAHNKLAEIMALTSQKAPRPSDSPKYRETFAISASMEKWRNSQ
;
A
#
# COMPACT_ATOMS: atom_id res chain seq x y z
N MET A 1 -20.37 4.51 -18.10
CA MET A 1 -19.90 3.75 -16.92
C MET A 1 -19.42 4.75 -15.89
N THR A 2 -19.77 4.57 -14.62
CA THR A 2 -19.25 5.42 -13.53
C THR A 2 -17.80 5.02 -13.25
N ALA A 3 -16.92 6.00 -13.04
CA ALA A 3 -15.52 5.72 -12.72
C ALA A 3 -15.40 5.01 -11.34
N PRO A 4 -14.48 4.05 -11.16
CA PRO A 4 -14.31 3.34 -9.89
C PRO A 4 -13.95 4.27 -8.72
N LEU A 5 -14.47 3.98 -7.52
CA LEU A 5 -14.13 4.72 -6.31
C LEU A 5 -12.61 4.68 -6.06
N GLY A 6 -12.03 5.83 -5.72
CA GLY A 6 -10.58 5.96 -5.49
C GLY A 6 -9.76 6.07 -6.77
N SER A 7 -10.41 6.17 -7.94
CA SER A 7 -9.73 6.50 -9.19
C SER A 7 -9.57 8.01 -9.36
N LYS A 8 -8.69 8.44 -10.26
CA LYS A 8 -8.51 9.88 -10.58
C LYS A 8 -9.80 10.58 -11.02
N ALA A 9 -10.72 9.85 -11.67
CA ALA A 9 -11.99 10.38 -12.15
C ALA A 9 -13.16 10.22 -11.16
N ASN A 10 -12.93 9.55 -10.02
CA ASN A 10 -13.87 9.42 -8.91
C ASN A 10 -13.07 9.28 -7.60
N PRO A 11 -12.40 10.37 -7.15
CA PRO A 11 -11.51 10.33 -6.00
C PRO A 11 -12.28 9.98 -4.72
N SER A 12 -11.60 9.33 -3.80
CA SER A 12 -12.16 9.08 -2.47
C SER A 12 -12.28 10.39 -1.70
N LYS A 13 -13.27 10.49 -0.81
CA LYS A 13 -13.34 11.58 0.18
C LYS A 13 -12.13 11.61 1.14
N TYR A 14 -11.35 10.52 1.17
CA TYR A 14 -10.11 10.37 1.94
C TYR A 14 -8.87 10.31 1.04
N ASP A 15 -8.94 10.83 -0.19
CA ASP A 15 -7.75 10.95 -1.03
C ASP A 15 -6.76 11.91 -0.39
N ALA A 16 -5.61 11.36 0.04
CA ALA A 16 -4.56 12.12 0.68
C ALA A 16 -3.72 12.89 -0.33
N TYR A 17 -3.69 12.48 -1.60
CA TYR A 17 -2.76 13.01 -2.60
C TYR A 17 -2.81 14.54 -2.75
N PRO A 18 -3.99 15.21 -2.78
CA PRO A 18 -4.06 16.67 -2.84
C PRO A 18 -3.63 17.40 -1.57
N ASN A 19 -3.51 16.68 -0.44
CA ASN A 19 -3.27 17.25 0.89
C ASN A 19 -1.86 16.98 1.41
N LEU A 20 -1.02 16.23 0.69
CA LEU A 20 0.36 15.94 1.08
C LEU A 20 1.20 17.23 1.06
N ALA A 21 2.15 17.36 1.99
CA ALA A 21 3.16 18.41 1.91
C ALA A 21 4.09 18.19 0.70
N GLU A 22 4.75 19.26 0.22
CA GLU A 22 5.64 19.17 -0.94
C GLU A 22 6.80 18.18 -0.75
N ASP A 23 7.25 18.00 0.49
CA ASP A 23 8.35 17.12 0.88
C ASP A 23 7.89 15.82 1.57
N GLU A 24 6.58 15.59 1.70
CA GLU A 24 6.03 14.40 2.34
C GLU A 24 6.17 13.16 1.42
N PRO A 25 6.97 12.15 1.81
CA PRO A 25 7.15 10.96 0.98
C PRO A 25 5.88 10.09 0.98
N TYR A 26 5.46 9.65 -0.22
CA TYR A 26 4.31 8.75 -0.40
C TYR A 26 4.66 7.58 -1.32
N PHE A 27 3.87 6.50 -1.23
CA PHE A 27 4.03 5.32 -2.08
C PHE A 27 2.66 4.88 -2.63
N VAL A 28 2.58 4.65 -3.94
CA VAL A 28 1.33 4.27 -4.62
C VAL A 28 1.36 2.82 -5.05
N ILE A 29 0.40 2.04 -4.56
CA ILE A 29 0.12 0.69 -5.05
C ILE A 29 -1.01 0.78 -6.07
N ARG A 30 -0.72 0.45 -7.33
CA ARG A 30 -1.69 0.53 -8.43
C ARG A 30 -2.66 -0.64 -8.38
N ALA A 31 -3.91 -0.42 -8.79
CA ALA A 31 -4.95 -1.46 -8.90
C ALA A 31 -4.61 -2.64 -9.84
N HIS A 32 -3.61 -2.48 -10.72
CA HIS A 32 -3.10 -3.58 -11.56
C HIS A 32 -2.19 -4.54 -10.78
N ASP A 33 -1.72 -4.17 -9.59
CA ASP A 33 -0.97 -5.07 -8.73
C ASP A 33 -1.96 -6.03 -8.05
N LEU A 34 -1.75 -7.34 -8.21
CA LEU A 34 -2.64 -8.37 -7.68
C LEU A 34 -2.86 -8.24 -6.17
N LEU A 35 -1.89 -7.69 -5.45
CA LEU A 35 -1.96 -7.54 -4.00
C LEU A 35 -2.66 -6.25 -3.56
N SER A 36 -2.99 -5.35 -4.49
CA SER A 36 -3.40 -3.99 -4.12
C SER A 36 -4.65 -3.95 -3.25
N SER A 37 -5.69 -4.71 -3.60
CA SER A 37 -6.94 -4.75 -2.82
C SER A 37 -6.72 -5.39 -1.45
N ALA A 38 -6.00 -6.52 -1.41
CA ALA A 38 -5.71 -7.23 -0.17
C ALA A 38 -4.86 -6.41 0.81
N LEU A 39 -3.91 -5.62 0.31
CA LEU A 39 -3.10 -4.71 1.15
C LEU A 39 -3.93 -3.54 1.72
N VAL A 40 -4.87 -3.00 0.93
CA VAL A 40 -5.79 -1.95 1.41
C VAL A 40 -6.73 -2.51 2.48
N GLU A 41 -7.26 -3.72 2.31
CA GLU A 41 -8.09 -4.39 3.32
C GLU A 41 -7.30 -4.69 4.60
N LEU A 42 -6.07 -5.18 4.47
CA LEU A 42 -5.19 -5.42 5.63
C LEU A 42 -4.98 -4.14 6.44
N HIS A 43 -4.69 -3.02 5.77
CA HIS A 43 -4.55 -1.72 6.43
C HIS A 43 -5.82 -1.34 7.21
N ALA A 44 -7.00 -1.52 6.59
CA ALA A 44 -8.28 -1.23 7.24
C ALA A 44 -8.53 -2.12 8.48
N TYR A 45 -8.24 -3.42 8.41
CA TYR A 45 -8.40 -4.33 9.56
C TYR A 45 -7.47 -3.98 10.72
N ILE A 46 -6.22 -3.59 10.43
CA ILE A 46 -5.27 -3.13 11.45
C ILE A 46 -5.80 -1.87 12.12
N GLY A 47 -6.22 -0.86 11.34
CA GLY A 47 -6.76 0.40 11.87
C GLY A 47 -8.04 0.22 12.70
N ALA A 48 -8.85 -0.79 12.37
CA ALA A 48 -10.07 -1.13 13.10
C ALA A 48 -9.83 -2.02 14.35
N GLY A 49 -8.57 -2.39 14.66
CA GLY A 49 -8.24 -3.29 15.78
C GLY A 49 -8.69 -4.74 15.58
N GLN A 50 -9.03 -5.15 14.36
CA GLN A 50 -9.52 -6.50 14.06
C GLN A 50 -8.36 -7.45 13.77
N SER A 51 -7.59 -7.78 14.80
CA SER A 51 -6.35 -8.56 14.69
C SER A 51 -6.53 -9.93 14.01
N GLY A 52 -7.63 -10.65 14.31
CA GLY A 52 -7.92 -11.93 13.68
C GLY A 52 -8.20 -11.82 12.18
N ALA A 53 -8.97 -10.80 11.75
CA ALA A 53 -9.24 -10.55 10.34
C ALA A 53 -7.96 -10.10 9.60
N ALA A 54 -7.15 -9.24 10.24
CA ALA A 54 -5.85 -8.83 9.71
C ALA A 54 -4.91 -10.03 9.52
N HIS A 55 -4.84 -10.95 10.50
CA HIS A 55 -4.04 -12.16 10.40
C HIS A 55 -4.47 -13.04 9.21
N ASN A 56 -5.77 -13.28 9.06
CA ASN A 56 -6.31 -14.07 7.96
C ASN A 56 -6.00 -13.41 6.60
N LYS A 57 -6.13 -12.08 6.51
CA LYS A 57 -5.81 -11.34 5.28
C LYS A 57 -4.32 -11.42 4.93
N LEU A 58 -3.44 -11.38 5.93
CA LEU A 58 -2.01 -11.58 5.71
C LEU A 58 -1.72 -12.99 5.17
N ALA A 59 -2.35 -14.03 5.73
CA ALA A 59 -2.21 -15.39 5.22
C ALA A 59 -2.66 -15.51 3.76
N GLU A 60 -3.76 -14.85 3.38
CA GLU A 60 -4.22 -14.78 1.98
C GLU A 60 -3.19 -14.12 1.06
N ILE A 61 -2.59 -13.00 1.46
CA ILE A 61 -1.52 -12.33 0.70
C ILE A 61 -0.32 -13.28 0.48
N MET A 62 0.07 -14.03 1.52
CA MET A 62 1.15 -15.01 1.40
C MET A 62 0.79 -16.14 0.43
N ALA A 63 -0.47 -16.58 0.41
CA ALA A 63 -0.95 -17.57 -0.55
C ALA A 63 -1.03 -17.04 -1.99
N LEU A 64 -1.37 -15.76 -2.20
CA LEU A 64 -1.38 -15.13 -3.52
C LEU A 64 0.03 -14.97 -4.09
N THR A 65 1.01 -14.70 -3.22
CA THR A 65 2.40 -14.52 -3.64
C THR A 65 3.16 -15.82 -3.83
N SER A 66 2.73 -16.92 -3.20
CA SER A 66 3.36 -18.24 -3.37
C SER A 66 3.20 -18.84 -4.78
N GLN A 67 2.23 -18.34 -5.56
CA GLN A 67 1.98 -18.81 -6.93
C GLN A 67 3.03 -18.32 -7.95
N LYS A 68 3.88 -17.36 -7.58
CA LYS A 68 4.98 -16.87 -8.44
C LYS A 68 6.29 -16.91 -7.67
N ALA A 69 7.38 -17.19 -8.37
CA ALA A 69 8.71 -17.13 -7.77
C ALA A 69 8.91 -15.75 -7.10
N PRO A 70 9.48 -15.70 -5.88
CA PRO A 70 9.85 -14.44 -5.25
C PRO A 70 10.64 -13.60 -6.22
N ARG A 71 10.27 -12.32 -6.36
CA ARG A 71 11.05 -11.43 -7.21
C ARG A 71 12.47 -11.31 -6.63
N PRO A 72 13.51 -11.18 -7.47
CA PRO A 72 14.89 -11.08 -7.00
C PRO A 72 15.06 -9.96 -5.96
N SER A 73 15.79 -10.25 -4.88
CA SER A 73 16.04 -9.29 -3.79
C SER A 73 16.80 -8.03 -4.25
N ASP A 74 17.48 -8.11 -5.39
CA ASP A 74 18.21 -7.02 -6.02
C ASP A 74 17.38 -6.22 -7.03
N SER A 75 16.11 -6.57 -7.25
CA SER A 75 15.24 -5.85 -8.19
C SER A 75 15.19 -4.36 -7.81
N PRO A 76 15.58 -3.43 -8.72
CA PRO A 76 15.64 -1.99 -8.44
C PRO A 76 14.34 -1.43 -7.86
N LYS A 77 13.18 -1.95 -8.27
CA LYS A 77 11.87 -1.58 -7.75
C LYS A 77 11.73 -1.76 -6.23
N TYR A 78 12.27 -2.86 -5.67
CA TYR A 78 12.14 -3.12 -4.23
C TYR A 78 13.13 -2.30 -3.42
N ARG A 79 14.36 -2.12 -3.94
CA ARG A 79 15.33 -1.21 -3.33
C ARG A 79 14.72 0.18 -3.16
N GLU A 80 14.06 0.68 -4.21
CA GLU A 80 13.36 1.97 -4.16
C GLU A 80 12.20 1.95 -3.15
N THR A 81 11.41 0.88 -3.10
CA THR A 81 10.28 0.76 -2.16
C THR A 81 10.76 0.78 -0.70
N PHE A 82 11.86 0.07 -0.39
CA PHE A 82 12.48 0.11 0.94
C PHE A 82 13.09 1.48 1.25
N ALA A 83 13.72 2.14 0.27
CA ALA A 83 14.24 3.49 0.45
C ALA A 83 13.12 4.51 0.74
N ILE A 84 12.00 4.44 0.01
CA ILE A 84 10.81 5.27 0.27
C ILE A 84 10.27 4.99 1.67
N SER A 85 10.15 3.72 2.07
CA SER A 85 9.71 3.35 3.42
C SER A 85 10.61 3.95 4.51
N ALA A 86 11.93 3.90 4.33
CA ALA A 86 12.88 4.51 5.26
C ALA A 86 12.77 6.04 5.28
N SER A 87 12.55 6.67 4.12
CA SER A 87 12.32 8.11 4.00
C SER A 87 11.06 8.55 4.73
N MET A 88 9.96 7.78 4.66
CA MET A 88 8.71 8.03 5.39
C MET A 88 8.91 8.01 6.90
N GLU A 89 9.64 7.02 7.41
CA GLU A 89 9.95 6.95 8.83
C GLU A 89 10.80 8.14 9.28
N LYS A 90 11.83 8.48 8.53
CA LYS A 90 12.69 9.63 8.83
C LYS A 90 11.92 10.94 8.80
N TRP A 91 11.13 11.19 7.76
CA TRP A 91 10.36 12.43 7.62
C TRP A 91 9.40 12.59 8.80
N ARG A 92 8.63 11.55 9.15
CA ARG A 92 7.69 11.58 10.30
C ARG A 92 8.39 11.86 11.62
N ASN A 93 9.57 11.28 11.85
CA ASN A 93 10.31 11.44 13.12
C ASN A 93 11.12 12.74 13.20
N SER A 94 11.21 13.50 12.09
CA SER A 94 11.94 14.78 12.04
C SER A 94 11.01 16.00 12.10
N GLN A 95 9.69 15.77 12.23
CA GLN A 95 8.67 16.80 12.48
C GLN A 95 8.60 17.15 13.97
#